data_AF-A0A2G9U6R1-F1
#
_entry.id   AF-A0A2G9U6R1-F1
#
_cell.length_a   1.000
_cell.length_b   1.000
_cell.length_c   1.000
_cell.angle_alpha   90.00
_cell.angle_beta   90.00
_cell.angle_gamma   90.00
#
_symmetry.space_group_name_H-M   'P 1'
#
loop_
_entity.id
_entity.type
_entity.pdbx_description
1 polymer ?
#
loop_
_entity_poly.entity_id
_entity_poly.type
_entity_poly.pdbx_seq_one_letter_code
_entity_poly.pdbx_strand_id
1 'polypeptide(L)'
;MAGFKQVIDCLPDYLYSNIDNNYRLVIAQAKTDGADLIEFDVALTKDGLLQSGFVFRQRDLAPVQNEGIPRLEAVVKWAVDNDMKMLFDVKDSDPELVYIIGDLFEKYNLYDKAIVCSFYPWVVYLIKQGNQKILSGLTWRSKFFSYKDIENTLPRYSGLVHYIFVLFDIIHVFLLKLITPWFLGADLLLTNNLDISKSFVMEQKERGRHVAVWTVNDVAEMHWMLEELSIPILTDHPCYASIMSHLSAIREKNYSEPALESAAHSSTHVPKAGHCLPHREGIA
;
A
#
# COMPACT_ATOMS: atom_id res chain seq x y z
N MET A 1 11.74 -10.63 8.99
CA MET A 1 10.41 -11.08 8.51
C MET A 1 10.52 -11.39 7.04
N ALA A 2 10.00 -12.53 6.58
CA ALA A 2 9.94 -12.87 5.16
C ALA A 2 9.15 -11.78 4.40
N GLY A 3 9.72 -11.31 3.28
CA GLY A 3 9.24 -10.16 2.52
C GLY A 3 7.82 -10.36 1.98
N PHE A 4 7.01 -9.33 2.14
CA PHE A 4 5.66 -9.23 1.57
C PHE A 4 5.74 -9.23 0.05
N LYS A 5 4.89 -10.01 -0.63
CA LYS A 5 4.90 -10.09 -2.10
C LYS A 5 3.63 -9.56 -2.75
N GLN A 6 2.46 -9.59 -2.12
CA GLN A 6 1.29 -8.91 -2.68
C GLN A 6 0.20 -8.67 -1.64
N VAL A 7 -0.50 -7.57 -1.78
CA VAL A 7 -1.52 -7.10 -0.85
C VAL A 7 -2.75 -6.76 -1.71
N ILE A 8 -3.94 -7.10 -1.25
CA ILE A 8 -5.18 -6.72 -1.95
C ILE A 8 -5.62 -5.39 -1.41
N ASP A 9 -5.93 -4.43 -2.28
CA ASP A 9 -6.68 -3.21 -1.96
C ASP A 9 -8.15 -3.47 -2.21
N CYS A 10 -9.03 -2.79 -1.49
CA CYS A 10 -10.45 -2.85 -1.72
C CYS A 10 -11.13 -1.48 -1.57
N LEU A 11 -10.59 -0.31 -2.00
CA LEU A 11 -11.32 1.00 -1.90
C LEU A 11 -10.89 2.18 -2.81
N PRO A 12 -11.80 3.17 -3.11
CA PRO A 12 -13.20 3.11 -3.59
C PRO A 12 -13.40 3.87 -4.95
N ASP A 13 -14.47 3.61 -5.72
CA ASP A 13 -15.61 4.55 -5.87
C ASP A 13 -16.91 3.86 -6.41
N TYR A 14 -18.03 4.11 -5.72
CA TYR A 14 -19.47 3.91 -6.07
C TYR A 14 -19.96 2.54 -6.60
N LEU A 15 -20.65 1.76 -5.76
CA LEU A 15 -22.12 1.50 -5.78
C LEU A 15 -22.47 0.29 -4.90
N TYR A 16 -23.43 0.50 -3.99
CA TYR A 16 -24.12 -0.53 -3.23
C TYR A 16 -24.92 -1.44 -4.16
N SER A 17 -24.54 -2.71 -4.28
CA SER A 17 -25.53 -3.80 -4.34
C SER A 17 -24.88 -5.18 -4.16
N ASN A 18 -25.33 -5.85 -3.09
CA ASN A 18 -25.49 -7.30 -2.94
C ASN A 18 -24.22 -8.16 -2.88
N ILE A 19 -23.72 -8.39 -1.66
CA ILE A 19 -22.67 -9.37 -1.41
C ILE A 19 -22.99 -10.10 -0.12
N ASP A 20 -23.50 -11.32 -0.24
CA ASP A 20 -23.37 -12.25 0.89
C ASP A 20 -23.40 -13.69 0.38
N ASN A 21 -22.62 -14.52 1.07
CA ASN A 21 -21.91 -15.71 0.61
C ASN A 21 -20.65 -15.48 -0.25
N ASN A 22 -20.46 -14.28 -0.83
CA ASN A 22 -19.35 -14.04 -1.76
C ASN A 22 -18.06 -13.50 -1.12
N TYR A 23 -18.07 -12.72 -0.01
CA TYR A 23 -16.81 -12.16 0.50
C TYR A 23 -15.81 -13.25 0.92
N ARG A 24 -16.27 -14.34 1.56
CA ARG A 24 -15.39 -15.48 1.88
C ARG A 24 -14.89 -16.20 0.65
N LEU A 25 -15.73 -16.34 -0.38
CA LEU A 25 -15.34 -16.95 -1.65
C LEU A 25 -14.35 -16.07 -2.40
N VAL A 26 -14.55 -14.75 -2.41
CA VAL A 26 -13.66 -13.80 -3.06
C VAL A 26 -12.33 -13.75 -2.31
N ILE A 27 -12.32 -13.67 -0.98
CA ILE A 27 -11.08 -13.70 -0.19
C ILE A 27 -10.38 -15.07 -0.34
N ALA A 28 -11.13 -16.18 -0.34
CA ALA A 28 -10.57 -17.50 -0.59
C ALA A 28 -9.96 -17.60 -2.00
N GLN A 29 -10.65 -17.08 -3.01
CA GLN A 29 -10.17 -17.04 -4.39
C GLN A 29 -8.93 -16.16 -4.52
N ALA A 30 -8.94 -14.97 -3.92
CA ALA A 30 -7.78 -14.09 -3.82
C ALA A 30 -6.56 -14.80 -3.22
N LYS A 31 -6.77 -15.56 -2.15
CA LYS A 31 -5.72 -16.39 -1.55
C LYS A 31 -5.26 -17.49 -2.51
N THR A 32 -6.18 -18.17 -3.19
CA THR A 32 -5.86 -19.16 -4.23
C THR A 32 -5.08 -18.55 -5.40
N ASP A 33 -5.38 -17.31 -5.75
CA ASP A 33 -4.72 -16.55 -6.81
C ASP A 33 -3.31 -16.11 -6.42
N GLY A 34 -2.95 -16.17 -5.14
CA GLY A 34 -1.60 -15.93 -4.63
C GLY A 34 -1.47 -14.75 -3.68
N ALA A 35 -2.56 -14.08 -3.31
CA ALA A 35 -2.51 -13.02 -2.33
C ALA A 35 -2.21 -13.53 -0.92
N ASP A 36 -1.30 -12.85 -0.23
CA ASP A 36 -0.85 -13.16 1.13
C ASP A 36 -1.43 -12.23 2.20
N LEU A 37 -2.17 -11.19 1.79
CA LEU A 37 -2.80 -10.21 2.68
C LEU A 37 -4.09 -9.63 2.08
N ILE A 38 -5.10 -9.39 2.93
CA ILE A 38 -6.34 -8.68 2.60
C ILE A 38 -6.44 -7.30 3.24
N GLU A 39 -6.72 -6.26 2.45
CA GLU A 39 -7.21 -4.98 2.97
C GLU A 39 -8.73 -5.02 3.12
N PHE A 40 -9.22 -4.33 4.14
CA PHE A 40 -10.62 -3.98 4.22
C PHE A 40 -10.81 -2.69 5.02
N ASP A 41 -11.90 -2.04 4.66
CA ASP A 41 -12.34 -0.76 5.17
C ASP A 41 -12.93 -0.94 6.57
N VAL A 42 -12.53 -0.13 7.54
CA VAL A 42 -13.08 -0.20 8.91
C VAL A 42 -13.80 1.09 9.26
N ALA A 43 -15.09 0.96 9.56
CA ALA A 43 -15.94 2.08 9.99
C ALA A 43 -16.89 1.67 11.12
N LEU A 44 -17.25 2.64 11.98
CA LEU A 44 -18.29 2.46 12.98
C LEU A 44 -19.66 2.73 12.37
N THR A 45 -20.60 1.84 12.66
CA THR A 45 -22.01 2.07 12.36
C THR A 45 -22.62 3.01 13.39
N LYS A 46 -23.77 3.61 13.04
CA LYS A 46 -24.55 4.48 13.95
C LYS A 46 -24.97 3.78 15.26
N ASP A 47 -25.00 2.45 15.26
CA ASP A 47 -25.34 1.62 16.41
C ASP A 47 -24.10 1.20 17.23
N GLY A 48 -22.92 1.76 16.94
CA GLY A 48 -21.66 1.48 17.65
C GLY A 48 -20.98 0.18 17.25
N LEU A 49 -21.47 -0.52 16.21
CA LEU A 49 -20.87 -1.77 15.74
C LEU A 49 -19.83 -1.51 14.64
N LEU A 50 -18.68 -2.19 14.71
CA LEU A 50 -17.68 -2.18 13.65
C LEU A 50 -18.09 -3.03 12.46
N GLN A 51 -18.06 -2.41 11.29
CA GLN A 51 -18.24 -3.06 10.00
C GLN A 51 -16.94 -3.04 9.21
N SER A 52 -16.69 -4.17 8.53
CA SER A 52 -15.66 -4.25 7.51
C SER A 52 -16.32 -4.01 6.15
N GLY A 53 -16.01 -2.90 5.50
CA GLY A 53 -16.34 -2.69 4.11
C GLY A 53 -15.40 -3.49 3.23
N PHE A 54 -15.95 -4.31 2.33
CA PHE A 54 -15.21 -4.79 1.17
C PHE A 54 -15.84 -4.20 -0.06
N VAL A 55 -15.08 -3.44 -0.85
CA VAL A 55 -15.53 -3.00 -2.17
C VAL A 55 -14.92 -3.94 -3.19
N PHE A 56 -15.61 -5.06 -3.45
CA PHE A 56 -15.21 -5.96 -4.52
C PHE A 56 -15.72 -5.43 -5.86
N ARG A 57 -14.81 -5.11 -6.78
CA ARG A 57 -15.14 -4.81 -8.18
C ARG A 57 -14.87 -6.05 -9.03
N GLN A 58 -15.91 -6.80 -9.41
CA GLN A 58 -15.77 -7.86 -10.41
C GLN A 58 -16.88 -7.75 -11.47
N ARG A 59 -16.46 -7.61 -12.75
CA ARG A 59 -17.34 -7.34 -13.89
C ARG A 59 -18.09 -8.55 -14.46
N ASP A 60 -17.83 -9.79 -14.04
CA ASP A 60 -18.32 -10.97 -14.77
C ASP A 60 -18.83 -12.16 -13.91
N LEU A 61 -19.32 -11.92 -12.70
CA LEU A 61 -20.06 -12.94 -11.94
C LEU A 61 -21.56 -12.64 -11.95
N ALA A 62 -22.37 -13.69 -12.12
CA ALA A 62 -23.83 -13.59 -12.17
C ALA A 62 -24.40 -12.87 -10.92
N PRO A 63 -25.46 -12.06 -11.06
CA PRO A 63 -26.00 -11.27 -9.96
C PRO A 63 -26.52 -12.19 -8.84
N VAL A 64 -25.97 -12.03 -7.63
CA VAL A 64 -26.40 -12.72 -6.40
C VAL A 64 -27.30 -11.79 -5.59
N GLN A 65 -28.36 -12.32 -4.97
CA GLN A 65 -29.36 -11.55 -4.23
C GLN A 65 -28.91 -11.16 -2.82
N ASN A 66 -28.95 -9.84 -2.57
CA ASN A 66 -29.38 -9.10 -1.37
C ASN A 66 -29.07 -9.65 0.03
N GLU A 67 -27.92 -9.31 0.60
CA GLU A 67 -27.58 -9.49 2.01
C GLU A 67 -26.47 -8.45 2.42
N GLY A 68 -26.22 -8.27 3.73
CA GLY A 68 -25.66 -7.03 4.35
C GLY A 68 -24.14 -6.97 4.58
N ILE A 69 -23.62 -5.83 5.08
CA ILE A 69 -22.19 -5.59 5.32
C ILE A 69 -21.66 -6.51 6.45
N PRO A 70 -20.55 -7.27 6.26
CA PRO A 70 -20.04 -8.18 7.27
C PRO A 70 -19.50 -7.45 8.50
N ARG A 71 -19.63 -8.10 9.66
CA ARG A 71 -19.00 -7.64 10.90
C ARG A 71 -17.50 -7.85 10.83
N LEU A 72 -16.73 -6.88 11.31
CA LEU A 72 -15.26 -6.94 11.34
C LEU A 72 -14.73 -8.23 11.99
N GLU A 73 -15.30 -8.63 13.13
CA GLU A 73 -14.87 -9.84 13.84
C GLU A 73 -15.02 -11.12 13.00
N ALA A 74 -16.03 -11.20 12.13
CA ALA A 74 -16.24 -12.36 11.27
C ALA A 74 -15.14 -12.50 10.22
N VAL A 75 -14.67 -11.37 9.68
CA VAL A 75 -13.54 -11.29 8.74
C VAL A 75 -12.25 -11.67 9.44
N VAL A 76 -11.99 -11.06 10.60
CA VAL A 76 -10.80 -11.33 11.41
C VAL A 76 -10.71 -12.81 11.74
N LYS A 77 -11.81 -13.42 12.19
CA LYS A 77 -11.84 -14.85 12.49
C LYS A 77 -11.52 -15.68 11.25
N TRP A 78 -12.15 -15.39 10.11
CA TRP A 78 -11.89 -16.11 8.86
C TRP A 78 -10.41 -16.00 8.46
N ALA A 79 -9.83 -14.81 8.52
CA ALA A 79 -8.44 -14.57 8.14
C ALA A 79 -7.46 -15.34 9.04
N VAL A 80 -7.72 -15.36 10.36
CA VAL A 80 -6.93 -16.14 11.32
C VAL A 80 -7.05 -17.65 11.07
N ASP A 81 -8.27 -18.16 10.89
CA ASP A 81 -8.51 -19.59 10.62
C ASP A 81 -7.84 -20.05 9.31
N ASN A 82 -7.64 -19.14 8.37
CA ASN A 82 -7.09 -19.42 7.05
C ASN A 82 -5.65 -18.93 6.88
N ASP A 83 -4.93 -18.48 7.92
CA ASP A 83 -3.56 -17.94 7.80
C ASP A 83 -3.43 -16.85 6.71
N MET A 84 -4.30 -15.85 6.78
CA MET A 84 -4.30 -14.68 5.90
C MET A 84 -3.93 -13.44 6.70
N LYS A 85 -2.98 -12.66 6.20
CA LYS A 85 -2.63 -11.38 6.83
C LYS A 85 -3.70 -10.33 6.51
N MET A 86 -3.74 -9.26 7.28
CA MET A 86 -4.75 -8.23 7.18
C MET A 86 -4.17 -6.81 7.23
N LEU A 87 -4.81 -5.89 6.53
CA LEU A 87 -4.59 -4.45 6.62
C LEU A 87 -5.94 -3.80 6.90
N PHE A 88 -6.03 -3.14 8.05
CA PHE A 88 -7.26 -2.50 8.49
C PHE A 88 -7.16 -1.04 8.04
N ASP A 89 -7.88 -0.63 6.99
CA ASP A 89 -7.91 0.78 6.58
C ASP A 89 -9.03 1.52 7.31
N VAL A 90 -8.66 2.24 8.37
CA VAL A 90 -9.61 2.91 9.24
C VAL A 90 -10.04 4.23 8.62
N LYS A 91 -11.34 4.33 8.29
CA LYS A 91 -11.98 5.53 7.71
C LYS A 91 -12.75 6.38 8.71
N ASP A 92 -12.82 5.95 9.96
CA ASP A 92 -13.46 6.71 11.02
C ASP A 92 -12.46 7.44 11.90
N SER A 93 -12.97 8.42 12.63
CA SER A 93 -12.28 9.20 13.62
C SER A 93 -12.65 9.06 15.06
N ASP A 94 -13.61 8.20 15.34
CA ASP A 94 -13.97 7.93 16.71
C ASP A 94 -12.82 7.24 17.49
N PRO A 95 -12.40 7.80 18.64
CA PRO A 95 -11.48 7.11 19.54
C PRO A 95 -11.98 5.75 20.03
N GLU A 96 -13.31 5.50 20.04
CA GLU A 96 -13.89 4.20 20.40
C GLU A 96 -13.36 3.06 19.53
N LEU A 97 -13.16 3.33 18.23
CA LEU A 97 -12.63 2.36 17.28
C LEU A 97 -11.23 1.87 17.65
N VAL A 98 -10.40 2.72 18.27
CA VAL A 98 -9.06 2.35 18.73
C VAL A 98 -9.13 1.27 19.80
N TYR A 99 -10.08 1.39 20.75
CA TYR A 99 -10.26 0.39 21.81
C TYR A 99 -10.74 -0.94 21.24
N ILE A 100 -11.73 -0.92 20.36
CA ILE A 100 -12.27 -2.15 19.77
C ILE A 100 -11.21 -2.86 18.91
N ILE A 101 -10.39 -2.12 18.14
CA ILE A 101 -9.26 -2.69 17.42
C ILE A 101 -8.25 -3.30 18.39
N GLY A 102 -7.92 -2.61 19.48
CA GLY A 102 -7.05 -3.15 20.55
C GLY A 102 -7.55 -4.49 21.08
N ASP A 103 -8.84 -4.58 21.42
CA ASP A 103 -9.47 -5.81 21.90
C ASP A 103 -9.39 -6.94 20.87
N LEU A 104 -9.58 -6.66 19.58
CA LEU A 104 -9.43 -7.66 18.52
C LEU A 104 -8.00 -8.18 18.41
N PHE A 105 -7.00 -7.30 18.52
CA PHE A 105 -5.59 -7.67 18.48
C PHE A 105 -5.22 -8.62 19.63
N GLU A 106 -5.74 -8.36 20.83
CA GLU A 106 -5.56 -9.23 21.99
C GLU A 106 -6.30 -10.56 21.84
N LYS A 107 -7.59 -10.49 21.51
CA LYS A 107 -8.49 -11.65 21.41
C LYS A 107 -8.03 -12.67 20.37
N TYR A 108 -7.50 -12.22 19.25
CA TYR A 108 -7.12 -13.07 18.11
C TYR A 108 -5.60 -13.19 17.89
N ASN A 109 -4.78 -12.58 18.76
CA ASN A 109 -3.32 -12.54 18.65
C ASN A 109 -2.85 -12.11 17.24
N LEU A 110 -3.21 -10.87 16.88
CA LEU A 110 -3.03 -10.34 15.52
C LEU A 110 -1.69 -9.62 15.29
N TYR A 111 -0.82 -9.52 16.30
CA TYR A 111 0.39 -8.70 16.27
C TYR A 111 1.38 -9.03 15.14
N ASP A 112 1.36 -10.25 14.62
CA ASP A 112 2.18 -10.72 13.50
C ASP A 112 1.39 -10.93 12.19
N LYS A 113 0.07 -10.67 12.22
CA LYS A 113 -0.87 -10.94 11.11
C LYS A 113 -1.54 -9.69 10.58
N ALA A 114 -1.63 -8.61 11.36
CA ALA A 114 -2.37 -7.42 10.99
C ALA A 114 -1.56 -6.14 11.15
N ILE A 115 -1.86 -5.17 10.29
CA ILE A 115 -1.42 -3.78 10.41
C ILE A 115 -2.63 -2.85 10.32
N VAL A 116 -2.63 -1.77 11.09
CA VAL A 116 -3.70 -0.77 11.12
C VAL A 116 -3.25 0.48 10.39
N CYS A 117 -3.95 0.85 9.32
CA CYS A 117 -3.65 2.01 8.51
C CYS A 117 -4.77 3.06 8.62
N SER A 118 -4.45 4.33 8.42
CA SER A 118 -5.47 5.37 8.30
C SER A 118 -4.95 6.61 7.58
N PHE A 119 -5.84 7.32 6.89
CA PHE A 119 -5.57 8.68 6.41
C PHE A 119 -5.50 9.71 7.55
N TYR A 120 -5.98 9.36 8.74
CA TYR A 120 -6.06 10.26 9.86
C TYR A 120 -4.88 10.09 10.82
N PRO A 121 -3.95 11.05 10.91
CA PRO A 121 -2.76 10.95 11.74
C PRO A 121 -3.04 10.61 13.21
N TRP A 122 -4.11 11.14 13.78
CA TRP A 122 -4.45 10.91 15.18
C TRP A 122 -4.96 9.47 15.43
N VAL A 123 -5.53 8.75 14.46
CA VAL A 123 -5.80 7.29 14.61
C VAL A 123 -4.48 6.55 14.80
N VAL A 124 -3.53 6.81 13.90
CA VAL A 124 -2.22 6.15 13.90
C VAL A 124 -1.51 6.39 15.24
N TYR A 125 -1.54 7.63 15.72
CA TYR A 125 -1.01 8.00 17.02
C TYR A 125 -1.70 7.26 18.17
N LEU A 126 -3.04 7.24 18.22
CA LEU A 126 -3.80 6.62 19.31
C LEU A 126 -3.63 5.09 19.34
N ILE A 127 -3.59 4.42 18.18
CA ILE A 127 -3.29 2.99 18.08
C ILE A 127 -1.90 2.70 18.65
N LYS A 128 -0.89 3.47 18.22
CA LYS A 128 0.48 3.27 18.68
C LYS A 128 0.61 3.59 20.17
N GLN A 129 -0.01 4.67 20.64
CA GLN A 129 -0.02 5.06 22.05
C GLN A 129 -0.70 3.98 22.93
N GLY A 130 -1.85 3.45 22.50
CA GLY A 130 -2.59 2.43 23.23
C GLY A 130 -1.84 1.10 23.29
N ASN A 131 -1.19 0.68 22.21
CA ASN A 131 -0.40 -0.53 22.18
C ASN A 131 0.76 -0.47 21.17
N GLN A 132 1.99 -0.31 21.69
CA GLN A 132 3.21 -0.19 20.88
C GLN A 132 3.54 -1.43 20.04
N LYS A 133 2.96 -2.60 20.36
CA LYS A 133 3.14 -3.84 19.59
C LYS A 133 2.32 -3.88 18.30
N ILE A 134 1.26 -3.08 18.21
CA ILE A 134 0.44 -3.00 17.01
C ILE A 134 1.25 -2.27 15.94
N LEU A 135 1.40 -2.91 14.78
CA LEU A 135 1.95 -2.25 13.61
C LEU A 135 0.93 -1.23 13.09
N SER A 136 1.39 -0.02 12.82
CA SER A 136 0.55 1.08 12.35
C SER A 136 1.10 1.70 11.06
N GLY A 137 0.20 2.13 10.19
CA GLY A 137 0.52 2.74 8.91
C GLY A 137 -0.17 4.08 8.70
N LEU A 138 0.54 5.02 8.08
CA LEU A 138 -0.05 6.28 7.62
C LEU A 138 -0.40 6.16 6.15
N THR A 139 -1.70 6.18 5.85
CA THR A 139 -2.22 6.23 4.48
C THR A 139 -2.19 7.66 3.97
N TRP A 140 -1.69 7.87 2.75
CA TRP A 140 -1.61 9.20 2.19
C TRP A 140 -1.63 9.25 0.66
N ARG A 141 -1.97 10.44 0.16
CA ARG A 141 -1.83 10.85 -1.23
C ARG A 141 -1.51 12.34 -1.29
N SER A 142 -0.88 12.77 -2.38
CA SER A 142 -0.74 14.20 -2.65
C SER A 142 -2.11 14.84 -2.86
N LYS A 143 -2.17 16.15 -2.60
CA LYS A 143 -3.35 16.99 -2.90
C LYS A 143 -4.64 16.59 -2.18
N PHE A 144 -4.53 15.80 -1.11
CA PHE A 144 -5.66 15.29 -0.33
C PHE A 144 -6.59 16.42 0.16
N PHE A 145 -6.02 17.55 0.62
CA PHE A 145 -6.79 18.66 1.18
C PHE A 145 -7.41 19.57 0.12
N SER A 146 -6.81 19.71 -1.06
CA SER A 146 -7.31 20.61 -2.11
C SER A 146 -8.20 19.93 -3.15
N TYR A 147 -8.11 18.62 -3.35
CA TYR A 147 -8.87 17.86 -4.38
C TYR A 147 -9.67 16.69 -3.81
N LYS A 148 -10.84 16.45 -4.41
CA LYS A 148 -11.77 15.36 -4.02
C LYS A 148 -11.32 14.02 -4.56
N ASP A 149 -10.90 14.01 -5.80
CA ASP A 149 -10.51 12.86 -6.61
C ASP A 149 -8.99 12.62 -6.55
N ILE A 150 -8.56 11.44 -6.99
CA ILE A 150 -7.15 11.01 -7.00
C ILE A 150 -6.40 11.68 -8.15
N GLU A 151 -7.07 11.88 -9.27
CA GLU A 151 -6.58 12.45 -10.52
C GLU A 151 -6.37 13.97 -10.42
N ASN A 152 -6.84 14.58 -9.32
CA ASN A 152 -6.72 16.01 -9.04
C ASN A 152 -7.37 16.91 -10.10
N THR A 153 -8.55 16.50 -10.57
CA THR A 153 -9.37 17.21 -11.55
C THR A 153 -10.55 17.94 -10.89
N LEU A 154 -10.94 17.56 -9.67
CA LEU A 154 -12.09 18.10 -8.94
C LEU A 154 -11.65 18.83 -7.65
N PRO A 155 -11.46 20.16 -7.70
CA PRO A 155 -11.18 20.98 -6.53
C PRO A 155 -12.25 20.81 -5.43
N ARG A 156 -11.82 20.72 -4.17
CA ARG A 156 -12.72 20.75 -3.00
C ARG A 156 -13.33 22.13 -2.78
N TYR A 157 -12.57 23.16 -3.11
CA TYR A 157 -12.88 24.56 -2.88
C TYR A 157 -12.69 25.37 -4.15
N SER A 158 -13.21 26.59 -4.18
CA SER A 158 -13.06 27.53 -5.29
C SER A 158 -12.37 28.83 -4.84
N GLY A 159 -11.86 29.60 -5.80
CA GLY A 159 -11.24 30.91 -5.56
C GLY A 159 -10.00 30.84 -4.66
N LEU A 160 -9.79 31.88 -3.83
CA LEU A 160 -8.62 32.00 -2.96
C LEU A 160 -8.51 30.88 -1.92
N VAL A 161 -9.65 30.34 -1.47
CA VAL A 161 -9.68 29.24 -0.49
C VAL A 161 -8.99 27.99 -1.06
N HIS A 162 -9.19 27.70 -2.34
CA HIS A 162 -8.52 26.57 -2.99
C HIS A 162 -7.00 26.67 -2.90
N TYR A 163 -6.43 27.84 -3.20
CA TYR A 163 -4.98 28.04 -3.16
C TYR A 163 -4.39 27.93 -1.75
N ILE A 164 -5.13 28.31 -0.71
CA ILE A 164 -4.74 28.07 0.68
C ILE A 164 -4.61 26.57 0.95
N PHE A 165 -5.58 25.76 0.49
CA PHE A 165 -5.50 24.31 0.66
C PHE A 165 -4.43 23.65 -0.21
N VAL A 166 -4.14 24.18 -1.40
CA VAL A 166 -2.97 23.74 -2.20
C VAL A 166 -1.67 23.99 -1.44
N LEU A 167 -1.53 25.13 -0.76
CA LEU A 167 -0.38 25.40 0.10
C LEU A 167 -0.30 24.40 1.27
N PHE A 168 -1.44 24.08 1.90
CA PHE A 168 -1.48 23.05 2.94
C PHE A 168 -1.07 21.68 2.42
N ASP A 169 -1.44 21.30 1.20
CA ASP A 169 -0.97 20.03 0.61
C ASP A 169 0.55 20.00 0.43
N ILE A 170 1.16 21.11 -0.01
CA ILE A 170 2.63 21.21 -0.14
C ILE A 170 3.29 21.02 1.23
N ILE A 171 2.80 21.73 2.25
CA ILE A 171 3.30 21.63 3.61
C ILE A 171 3.09 20.21 4.15
N HIS A 172 1.91 19.62 3.92
CA HIS A 172 1.59 18.28 4.37
C HIS A 172 2.53 17.24 3.78
N VAL A 173 2.77 17.25 2.46
CA VAL A 173 3.69 16.30 1.80
C VAL A 173 5.12 16.49 2.30
N PHE A 174 5.56 17.74 2.54
CA PHE A 174 6.86 18.00 3.14
C PHE A 174 6.99 17.40 4.54
N LEU A 175 6.00 17.65 5.42
CA LEU A 175 5.98 17.10 6.77
C LEU A 175 5.88 15.58 6.75
N LEU A 176 5.08 15.01 5.84
CA LEU A 176 4.91 13.57 5.68
C LEU A 176 6.20 12.86 5.31
N LYS A 177 7.00 13.45 4.41
CA LYS A 177 8.28 12.85 4.03
C LYS A 177 9.27 12.83 5.19
N LEU A 178 9.23 13.84 6.06
CA LEU A 178 10.27 14.09 7.07
C LEU A 178 9.87 13.70 8.49
N ILE A 179 8.84 14.34 9.05
CA ILE A 179 8.59 14.41 10.50
C ILE A 179 7.35 13.61 10.89
N THR A 180 6.26 13.71 10.13
CA THR A 180 4.96 13.14 10.52
C THR A 180 5.03 11.65 10.87
N PRO A 181 5.59 10.76 10.02
CA PRO A 181 5.56 9.33 10.30
C PRO A 181 6.40 8.97 11.54
N TRP A 182 7.51 9.66 11.74
CA TRP A 182 8.35 9.51 12.93
C TRP A 182 7.60 9.95 14.20
N PHE A 183 6.94 11.11 14.16
CA PHE A 183 6.18 11.64 15.30
C PHE A 183 5.01 10.73 15.69
N LEU A 184 4.32 10.15 14.70
CA LEU A 184 3.19 9.23 14.95
C LEU A 184 3.65 7.84 15.40
N GLY A 185 4.92 7.49 15.19
CA GLY A 185 5.41 6.12 15.37
C GLY A 185 4.89 5.14 14.30
N ALA A 186 4.63 5.64 13.09
CA ALA A 186 4.15 4.83 11.97
C ALA A 186 5.26 3.90 11.45
N ASP A 187 4.94 2.62 11.35
CA ASP A 187 5.83 1.55 10.88
C ASP A 187 5.79 1.42 9.34
N LEU A 188 4.66 1.78 8.73
CA LEU A 188 4.39 1.72 7.29
C LEU A 188 3.89 3.06 6.74
N LEU A 189 4.31 3.41 5.52
CA LEU A 189 3.67 4.43 4.70
C LEU A 189 2.89 3.77 3.57
N LEU A 190 1.56 3.85 3.65
CA LEU A 190 0.67 3.36 2.61
C LEU A 190 0.43 4.49 1.59
N THR A 191 1.17 4.43 0.48
CA THR A 191 1.42 5.54 -0.45
C THR A 191 0.63 5.38 -1.73
N ASN A 192 0.02 6.44 -2.25
CA ASN A 192 -0.67 6.37 -3.53
C ASN A 192 0.31 6.04 -4.68
N ASN A 193 -0.14 5.24 -5.67
CA ASN A 193 0.70 4.82 -6.79
C ASN A 193 1.24 6.00 -7.62
N LEU A 194 0.52 7.11 -7.72
CA LEU A 194 0.98 8.31 -8.45
C LEU A 194 2.07 9.10 -7.69
N ASP A 195 2.23 8.85 -6.39
CA ASP A 195 3.17 9.55 -5.52
C ASP A 195 4.45 8.75 -5.23
N ILE A 196 4.52 7.51 -5.71
CA ILE A 196 5.65 6.62 -5.44
C ILE A 196 6.86 6.94 -6.32
N SER A 197 8.05 6.81 -5.75
CA SER A 197 9.32 6.88 -6.48
C SER A 197 10.38 6.04 -5.80
N LYS A 198 11.39 5.59 -6.56
CA LYS A 198 12.50 4.80 -6.01
C LYS A 198 13.25 5.55 -4.90
N SER A 199 13.50 6.85 -5.09
CA SER A 199 14.16 7.68 -4.08
C SER A 199 13.35 7.78 -2.80
N PHE A 200 12.03 7.97 -2.90
CA PHE A 200 11.15 7.99 -1.73
C PHE A 200 11.21 6.66 -0.95
N VAL A 201 11.11 5.52 -1.63
CA VAL A 201 11.17 4.20 -0.99
C VAL A 201 12.50 4.02 -0.24
N MET A 202 13.63 4.36 -0.88
CA MET A 202 14.95 4.24 -0.28
C MET A 202 15.12 5.16 0.94
N GLU A 203 14.70 6.42 0.85
CA GLU A 203 14.77 7.38 1.96
C GLU A 203 13.95 6.93 3.17
N GLN A 204 12.75 6.40 2.95
CA GLN A 204 11.91 5.92 4.05
C GLN A 204 12.46 4.63 4.67
N LYS A 205 13.02 3.74 3.85
CA LYS A 205 13.70 2.51 4.31
C LYS A 205 14.93 2.82 5.16
N GLU A 206 15.75 3.80 4.76
CA GLU A 206 16.91 4.27 5.54
C GLU A 206 16.49 4.84 6.90
N ARG A 207 15.27 5.38 7.00
CA ARG A 207 14.69 5.86 8.25
C ARG A 207 13.95 4.77 9.04
N GLY A 208 14.12 3.50 8.68
CA GLY A 208 13.55 2.35 9.37
C GLY A 208 12.05 2.17 9.16
N ARG A 209 11.49 2.75 8.09
CA ARG A 209 10.06 2.64 7.76
C ARG A 209 9.84 1.78 6.52
N HIS A 210 8.73 1.08 6.50
CA HIS A 210 8.28 0.35 5.34
C HIS A 210 7.42 1.24 4.44
N VAL A 211 7.33 0.90 3.16
CA VAL A 211 6.44 1.55 2.19
C VAL A 211 5.61 0.46 1.51
N ALA A 212 4.32 0.70 1.39
CA ALA A 212 3.39 -0.07 0.58
C ALA A 212 2.67 0.89 -0.38
N VAL A 213 2.14 0.38 -1.49
CA VAL A 213 1.52 1.21 -2.52
C VAL A 213 0.06 0.85 -2.73
N TRP A 214 -0.79 1.84 -3.00
CA TRP A 214 -2.23 1.67 -3.23
C TRP A 214 -2.74 2.61 -4.34
N THR A 215 -3.70 2.25 -5.18
CA THR A 215 -4.00 0.89 -5.67
C THR A 215 -3.26 0.70 -6.99
N VAL A 216 -2.64 -0.45 -7.22
CA VAL A 216 -1.88 -0.73 -8.44
C VAL A 216 -2.63 -1.77 -9.27
N ASN A 217 -3.11 -1.38 -10.45
CA ASN A 217 -3.89 -2.26 -11.33
C ASN A 217 -3.26 -2.46 -12.71
N ASP A 218 -2.18 -1.72 -13.03
CA ASP A 218 -1.40 -1.91 -14.23
C ASP A 218 -0.27 -2.94 -14.02
N VAL A 219 -0.17 -3.92 -14.91
CA VAL A 219 0.79 -5.04 -14.83
C VAL A 219 2.24 -4.57 -14.86
N ALA A 220 2.55 -3.50 -15.61
CA ALA A 220 3.91 -2.97 -15.68
C ALA A 220 4.27 -2.22 -14.39
N GLU A 221 3.34 -1.44 -13.83
CA GLU A 221 3.50 -0.82 -12.50
C GLU A 221 3.68 -1.87 -11.41
N MET A 222 2.86 -2.92 -11.40
CA MET A 222 2.99 -4.04 -10.46
C MET A 222 4.39 -4.66 -10.53
N HIS A 223 4.83 -5.03 -11.73
CA HIS A 223 6.14 -5.64 -11.94
C HIS A 223 7.26 -4.71 -11.44
N TRP A 224 7.20 -3.43 -11.77
CA TRP A 224 8.20 -2.46 -11.31
C TRP A 224 8.23 -2.35 -9.77
N MET A 225 7.07 -2.26 -9.11
CA MET A 225 7.02 -2.11 -7.65
C MET A 225 7.45 -3.39 -6.92
N LEU A 226 7.03 -4.56 -7.41
CA LEU A 226 7.35 -5.85 -6.79
C LEU A 226 8.81 -6.27 -7.02
N GLU A 227 9.30 -6.15 -8.25
CA GLU A 227 10.62 -6.66 -8.62
C GLU A 227 11.73 -5.63 -8.44
N GLU A 228 11.52 -4.37 -8.86
CA GLU A 228 12.57 -3.35 -8.83
C GLU A 228 12.61 -2.55 -7.53
N LEU A 229 11.44 -2.27 -6.93
CA LEU A 229 11.35 -1.57 -5.64
C LEU A 229 11.29 -2.53 -4.45
N SER A 230 10.89 -3.78 -4.67
CA SER A 230 10.69 -4.78 -3.62
C SER A 230 9.77 -4.30 -2.49
N ILE A 231 8.65 -3.67 -2.87
CA ILE A 231 7.64 -3.16 -1.94
C ILE A 231 6.29 -3.86 -2.16
N PRO A 232 5.51 -4.08 -1.09
CA PRO A 232 4.14 -4.57 -1.22
C PRO A 232 3.24 -3.57 -1.97
N ILE A 233 2.32 -4.10 -2.76
CA ILE A 233 1.29 -3.34 -3.47
C ILE A 233 -0.08 -3.80 -3.02
N LEU A 234 -1.05 -2.89 -2.95
CA LEU A 234 -2.47 -3.15 -2.87
C LEU A 234 -3.06 -3.18 -4.30
N THR A 235 -3.85 -4.21 -4.64
CA THR A 235 -4.48 -4.36 -5.97
C THR A 235 -5.90 -4.92 -5.94
N ASP A 236 -6.71 -4.52 -6.92
CA ASP A 236 -8.03 -5.12 -7.21
C ASP A 236 -7.94 -6.42 -8.04
N HIS A 237 -6.75 -6.76 -8.56
CA HIS A 237 -6.53 -7.87 -9.48
C HIS A 237 -5.56 -8.91 -8.90
N PRO A 238 -5.96 -9.66 -7.84
CA PRO A 238 -5.10 -10.66 -7.22
C PRO A 238 -4.66 -11.77 -8.19
N CYS A 239 -5.46 -12.08 -9.22
CA CYS A 239 -5.12 -13.06 -10.25
C CYS A 239 -3.83 -12.74 -11.02
N TYR A 240 -3.39 -11.47 -11.04
CA TYR A 240 -2.14 -11.08 -11.67
C TYR A 240 -0.90 -11.55 -10.89
N ALA A 241 -1.03 -12.01 -9.65
CA ALA A 241 0.07 -12.63 -8.90
C ALA A 241 0.70 -13.82 -9.66
N SER A 242 -0.13 -14.62 -10.34
CA SER A 242 0.33 -15.73 -11.19
C SER A 242 1.15 -15.24 -12.39
N ILE A 243 0.72 -14.13 -13.01
CA ILE A 243 1.41 -13.48 -14.13
C ILE A 243 2.75 -12.93 -13.66
N MET A 244 2.78 -12.25 -12.51
CA MET A 244 4.00 -11.73 -11.91
C MET A 244 5.01 -12.85 -11.67
N SER A 245 4.56 -13.95 -11.03
CA SER A 245 5.40 -15.12 -10.79
C SER A 245 5.99 -15.71 -12.08
N HIS A 246 5.21 -15.72 -13.17
CA HIS A 246 5.68 -16.17 -14.48
C HIS A 246 6.72 -15.22 -15.11
N LEU A 247 6.48 -13.90 -15.02
CA LEU A 247 7.41 -12.88 -15.52
C LEU A 247 8.75 -12.94 -14.79
N SER A 248 8.75 -13.08 -13.45
CA SER A 248 9.98 -13.22 -12.66
C SER A 248 10.77 -14.48 -13.08
N ALA A 249 10.07 -15.60 -13.33
CA ALA A 249 10.71 -16.83 -13.81
C ALA A 249 11.32 -16.70 -15.23
N ILE A 250 10.69 -15.94 -16.13
CA ILE A 250 11.26 -15.65 -17.46
C ILE A 250 12.50 -14.77 -17.31
N ARG A 251 12.44 -13.75 -16.46
CA ARG A 251 13.56 -12.85 -16.19
C ARG A 251 14.77 -13.63 -15.68
N GLU A 252 14.60 -14.48 -14.67
CA GLU A 252 15.68 -15.32 -14.14
C GLU A 252 16.32 -16.20 -15.22
N LYS A 253 15.52 -16.80 -16.11
CA LYS A 253 16.03 -17.58 -17.25
C LYS A 253 16.87 -16.75 -18.21
N ASN A 254 16.43 -15.55 -18.56
CA ASN A 254 17.17 -14.66 -19.46
C ASN A 254 18.51 -14.20 -18.84
N TYR A 255 18.54 -13.90 -17.53
CA TYR A 255 19.81 -13.56 -16.85
C TYR A 255 20.75 -14.76 -16.70
N SER A 256 20.22 -15.98 -16.69
CA SER A 256 21.00 -17.23 -16.64
C SER A 256 21.53 -17.66 -18.00
N GLU A 257 21.27 -16.91 -19.08
CA GLU A 257 21.88 -17.19 -20.38
C GLU A 257 23.37 -16.81 -20.37
N PRO A 258 24.29 -17.73 -20.75
CA PRO A 258 25.75 -17.50 -20.68
C PRO A 258 26.24 -16.25 -21.42
N ALA A 259 25.51 -15.82 -22.45
CA ALA A 259 25.83 -14.62 -23.22
C ALA A 259 25.67 -13.33 -22.40
N LEU A 260 24.71 -13.27 -21.47
CA LEU A 260 24.41 -12.09 -20.66
C LEU A 260 25.21 -12.03 -19.36
N GLU A 261 25.56 -13.19 -18.77
CA GLU A 261 26.52 -13.25 -17.65
C GLU A 261 27.88 -12.64 -18.03
N SER A 262 28.33 -12.89 -19.26
CA SER A 262 29.58 -12.31 -19.80
C SER A 262 29.52 -10.78 -19.96
N ALA A 263 28.34 -10.23 -20.25
CA ALA A 263 28.11 -8.79 -20.41
C ALA A 263 27.97 -8.06 -19.07
N ALA A 264 27.39 -8.71 -18.05
CA ALA A 264 27.30 -8.18 -16.69
C ALA A 264 28.67 -8.11 -16.00
N HIS A 265 29.57 -9.07 -16.23
CA HIS A 265 30.94 -9.04 -15.70
C HIS A 265 31.88 -8.06 -16.43
N SER A 266 31.53 -7.66 -17.67
CA SER A 266 32.29 -6.69 -18.46
C SER A 266 32.07 -5.23 -18.00
N SER A 267 30.92 -4.92 -17.41
CA SER A 267 30.52 -3.54 -17.08
C SER A 267 31.05 -3.02 -15.73
N THR A 268 31.80 -3.82 -14.95
CA THR A 268 32.44 -3.38 -13.71
C THR A 268 33.81 -2.70 -13.89
N HIS A 269 34.29 -2.49 -15.12
CA HIS A 269 35.51 -1.72 -15.37
C HIS A 269 35.20 -0.23 -15.61
N VAL A 270 35.14 0.55 -14.52
CA VAL A 270 35.29 2.01 -14.60
C VAL A 270 36.75 2.31 -15.01
N PRO A 271 37.02 3.02 -16.11
CA PRO A 271 38.38 3.38 -16.45
C PRO A 271 38.91 4.42 -15.46
N LYS A 272 40.09 4.15 -14.88
CA LYS A 272 40.84 5.12 -14.07
C LYS A 272 41.18 6.34 -14.94
N ALA A 273 40.93 7.53 -14.41
CA ALA A 273 41.30 8.81 -15.04
C ALA A 273 42.81 8.84 -15.38
N GLY A 274 43.11 8.89 -16.67
CA GLY A 274 44.48 9.00 -17.20
C GLY A 274 44.96 10.45 -17.21
N HIS A 275 46.20 10.64 -16.73
CA HIS A 275 46.97 11.88 -16.67
C HIS A 275 46.94 12.73 -17.96
N CYS A 276 46.69 14.03 -17.82
CA CYS A 276 47.08 15.03 -18.82
C CYS A 276 48.60 15.20 -18.84
N LEU A 277 49.21 15.09 -20.02
CA LEU A 277 50.58 15.55 -20.29
C LEU A 277 50.53 16.78 -21.21
N PRO A 278 51.50 17.71 -21.11
CA PRO A 278 51.38 19.06 -21.65
C PRO A 278 51.74 19.13 -23.13
N HIS A 279 51.01 20.01 -23.83
CA HIS A 279 51.22 20.39 -25.23
C HIS A 279 52.60 21.07 -25.41
N ARG A 280 53.42 20.55 -26.34
CA ARG A 280 54.53 21.32 -26.94
C ARG A 280 53.98 22.12 -28.12
N GLU A 281 54.24 23.42 -28.10
CA GLU A 281 54.08 24.33 -29.22
C GLU A 281 55.22 24.12 -30.24
N GLY A 282 54.88 24.26 -31.53
CA GLY A 282 55.84 24.24 -32.62
C GLY A 282 55.14 24.37 -33.96
N ILE A 283 54.91 25.61 -34.40
CA ILE A 283 54.70 25.97 -35.81
C ILE A 283 55.62 27.16 -36.12
N ALA A 284 56.17 27.13 -37.33
CA ALA A 284 56.98 28.15 -37.98
C ALA A 284 56.34 29.54 -38.02
#